data_AF-A0A946TX67-F1
#
_entry.id   AF-A0A946TX67-F1
#
_cell.length_a   1.000
_cell.length_b   1.000
_cell.length_c   1.000
_cell.angle_alpha   90.00
_cell.angle_beta   90.00
_cell.angle_gamma   90.00
#
_symmetry.space_group_name_H-M   'P 1'
#
loop_
_entity.id
_entity.type
_entity.pdbx_description
1 polymer ?
#
loop_
_entity_poly.entity_id
_entity_poly.type
_entity_poly.pdbx_seq_one_letter_code
_entity_poly.pdbx_strand_id
1 'polypeptide(L)'
;MKLALFVLGCALMSEALVFGIEVDGERDEGYGDPLVVQQIQTGFGDPGSELDAAYAIVSEGRLYLMLTGNLEPNFNKLEIFIDSKLGGQNKIIATQNPNNDNWATKFDGFTFDSGFFADYLLIVRHGLNGTQLDVDFAELGKGGKGELVGRFDPVNLGRAGPFEASNGLIIGFNNTNSAGIGSNQGQLADQENATLVRTGSEFAIPLDLIGPPKGKIKICAMINGHGHDYLSNQFLGSMPEWTRNLGTNGQGDFVQDSSLKDVDLKDYEGDQFFVVPAAVAPLQIIDISYEAESEKFSITWASAPDSFYTFESSVDMMDWQEIDDGIKSQGEETTYDLIIENKNKSRFYRIVEE
;
A
#
# COMPACT_ATOMS: atom_id res chain seq x y z
N MET A 1 7.15 -47.45 24.18
CA MET A 1 5.85 -47.11 23.59
C MET A 1 6.13 -45.99 22.59
N LYS A 2 6.03 -46.23 21.28
CA LYS A 2 6.27 -45.18 20.27
C LYS A 2 5.08 -44.23 20.33
N LEU A 3 5.28 -43.03 20.87
CA LEU A 3 4.29 -41.96 20.84
C LEU A 3 4.15 -41.54 19.36
N ALA A 4 3.01 -41.84 18.75
CA ALA A 4 2.65 -41.31 17.44
C ALA A 4 1.97 -39.96 17.69
N LEU A 5 2.62 -38.88 17.28
CA LEU A 5 2.06 -37.54 17.31
C LEU A 5 1.13 -37.40 16.09
N PHE A 6 -0.18 -37.32 16.33
CA PHE A 6 -1.16 -37.00 15.30
C PHE A 6 -1.47 -35.50 15.41
N VAL A 7 -1.03 -34.73 14.42
CA VAL A 7 -1.52 -33.37 14.21
C VAL A 7 -2.93 -33.50 13.64
N LEU A 8 -3.93 -33.29 14.50
CA LEU A 8 -5.32 -33.16 14.05
C LEU A 8 -5.64 -31.67 13.99
N GLY A 9 -5.42 -31.07 12.82
CA GLY A 9 -5.91 -29.72 12.53
C GLY A 9 -7.42 -29.75 12.41
N CYS A 10 -8.14 -29.73 13.53
CA CYS A 10 -9.57 -29.42 13.54
C CYS A 10 -9.70 -27.90 13.43
N ALA A 11 -9.69 -27.39 12.20
CA ALA A 11 -10.24 -26.07 11.94
C ALA A 11 -11.72 -26.09 12.35
N LEU A 12 -12.05 -25.40 13.44
CA LEU A 12 -13.36 -24.80 13.54
C LEU A 12 -13.43 -23.82 12.36
N MET A 13 -13.97 -24.30 11.24
CA MET A 13 -14.32 -23.48 10.09
C MET A 13 -15.48 -22.59 10.52
N SER A 14 -15.17 -21.56 11.32
CA SER A 14 -15.78 -20.27 11.06
C SER A 14 -15.32 -19.93 9.65
N GLU A 15 -16.12 -20.24 8.64
CA GLU A 15 -15.98 -19.62 7.33
C GLU A 15 -16.34 -18.14 7.52
N ALA A 16 -15.42 -17.39 8.15
CA ALA A 16 -15.18 -16.05 7.68
C ALA A 16 -14.65 -16.27 6.27
N LEU A 17 -15.51 -16.07 5.27
CA LEU A 17 -15.05 -15.84 3.92
C LEU A 17 -14.13 -14.62 4.00
N VAL A 18 -12.84 -14.85 4.18
CA VAL A 18 -11.83 -13.86 3.82
C VAL A 18 -11.82 -13.93 2.30
N PHE A 19 -12.69 -13.14 1.67
CA PHE A 19 -12.50 -12.83 0.27
C PHE A 19 -11.15 -12.11 0.20
N GLY A 20 -10.18 -12.74 -0.46
CA GLY A 20 -8.93 -12.07 -0.82
C GLY A 20 -9.25 -10.83 -1.65
N ILE A 21 -8.37 -9.84 -1.62
CA ILE A 21 -8.55 -8.60 -2.39
C ILE A 21 -8.70 -8.94 -3.88
N GLU A 22 -9.81 -8.53 -4.48
CA GLU A 22 -10.07 -8.65 -5.91
C GLU A 22 -9.61 -7.37 -6.59
N VAL A 23 -8.52 -7.47 -7.36
CA VAL A 23 -7.90 -6.29 -7.97
C VAL A 23 -8.66 -5.89 -9.24
N ASP A 24 -9.77 -5.18 -9.08
CA ASP A 24 -10.66 -4.74 -10.15
C ASP A 24 -10.96 -3.23 -10.14
N GLY A 25 -10.40 -2.48 -9.19
CA GLY A 25 -10.61 -1.04 -9.05
C GLY A 25 -11.82 -0.67 -8.19
N GLU A 26 -12.52 -1.62 -7.58
CA GLU A 26 -13.50 -1.41 -6.51
C GLU A 26 -12.85 -1.74 -5.15
N ARG A 27 -13.00 -0.85 -4.18
CA ARG A 27 -12.44 -1.05 -2.83
C ARG A 27 -13.15 -2.23 -2.15
N ASP A 28 -12.42 -3.30 -1.88
CA ASP A 28 -12.88 -4.37 -0.97
C ASP A 28 -12.97 -3.92 0.49
N GLU A 29 -13.86 -4.55 1.26
CA GLU A 29 -13.92 -4.34 2.72
C GLU A 29 -12.67 -4.88 3.44
N GLY A 30 -11.93 -5.80 2.81
CA GLY A 30 -10.69 -6.37 3.36
C GLY A 30 -9.56 -5.36 3.55
N TYR A 31 -9.65 -4.17 2.93
CA TYR A 31 -8.71 -3.08 3.14
C TYR A 31 -8.85 -2.38 4.50
N GLY A 32 -10.03 -2.46 5.15
CA GLY A 32 -10.33 -1.74 6.39
C GLY A 32 -10.52 -0.22 6.20
N ASP A 33 -10.21 0.54 7.26
CA ASP A 33 -10.33 2.00 7.29
C ASP A 33 -9.29 2.68 6.38
N PRO A 34 -9.56 3.89 5.85
CA PRO A 34 -8.60 4.61 5.02
C PRO A 34 -7.34 4.98 5.79
N LEU A 35 -6.18 4.83 5.14
CA LEU A 35 -4.89 5.31 5.66
C LEU A 35 -4.76 6.83 5.57
N VAL A 36 -5.40 7.43 4.56
CA VAL A 36 -5.53 8.88 4.40
C VAL A 36 -6.77 9.22 3.58
N VAL A 37 -7.35 10.38 3.86
CA VAL A 37 -8.50 10.96 3.14
C VAL A 37 -8.09 12.35 2.65
N GLN A 38 -8.50 12.70 1.43
CA GLN A 38 -8.16 13.95 0.77
C GLN A 38 -8.81 15.15 1.44
N GLN A 39 -8.00 16.08 1.94
CA GLN A 39 -8.49 17.25 2.68
C GLN A 39 -8.99 18.40 1.80
N ILE A 40 -8.59 18.46 0.53
CA ILE A 40 -8.89 19.59 -0.35
C ILE A 40 -9.50 19.20 -1.69
N GLN A 41 -10.36 20.07 -2.22
CA GLN A 41 -11.02 19.91 -3.52
C GLN A 41 -10.02 20.01 -4.67
N THR A 42 -10.27 19.25 -5.75
CA THR A 42 -9.37 19.17 -6.90
C THR A 42 -9.38 20.42 -7.78
N GLY A 43 -8.21 20.77 -8.32
CA GLY A 43 -8.05 21.75 -9.39
C GLY A 43 -8.14 21.16 -10.80
N PHE A 44 -8.30 19.85 -10.94
CA PHE A 44 -8.40 19.14 -12.22
C PHE A 44 -9.84 18.71 -12.57
N GLY A 45 -10.83 19.21 -11.83
CA GLY A 45 -12.27 19.01 -12.10
C GLY A 45 -12.89 17.80 -11.39
N ASP A 46 -14.22 17.85 -11.21
CA ASP A 46 -15.05 16.83 -10.54
C ASP A 46 -16.40 16.67 -11.29
N PRO A 47 -16.70 15.51 -11.92
CA PRO A 47 -15.78 14.38 -12.07
C PRO A 47 -14.67 14.77 -13.06
N GLY A 48 -13.42 14.56 -12.65
CA GLY A 48 -12.23 14.89 -13.43
C GLY A 48 -11.07 14.04 -12.94
N SER A 49 -9.88 14.60 -12.80
CA SER A 49 -8.77 13.88 -12.17
C SER A 49 -8.69 14.27 -10.69
N GLU A 50 -8.90 13.30 -9.79
CA GLU A 50 -9.04 13.52 -8.35
C GLU A 50 -8.65 12.28 -7.55
N LEU A 51 -8.23 12.50 -6.30
CA LEU A 51 -7.92 11.44 -5.36
C LEU A 51 -8.72 11.66 -4.08
N ASP A 52 -9.50 10.67 -3.66
CA ASP A 52 -10.41 10.78 -2.52
C ASP A 52 -9.83 10.18 -1.23
N ALA A 53 -9.32 8.95 -1.30
CA ALA A 53 -8.74 8.25 -0.16
C ALA A 53 -7.75 7.16 -0.60
N ALA A 54 -6.86 6.77 0.32
CA ALA A 54 -5.95 5.65 0.13
C ALA A 54 -6.23 4.55 1.14
N TYR A 55 -6.16 3.31 0.69
CA TYR A 55 -6.25 2.12 1.51
C TYR A 55 -5.15 1.16 1.09
N ALA A 56 -4.54 0.46 2.05
CA ALA A 56 -3.55 -0.54 1.71
C ALA A 56 -3.44 -1.62 2.77
N ILE A 57 -3.13 -2.83 2.31
CA ILE A 57 -2.79 -3.96 3.16
C ILE A 57 -1.63 -4.73 2.52
N VAL A 58 -0.72 -5.22 3.36
CA VAL A 58 0.31 -6.15 2.91
C VAL A 58 -0.13 -7.56 3.27
N SER A 59 -0.32 -8.41 2.27
CA SER A 59 -0.77 -9.79 2.44
C SER A 59 -0.20 -10.68 1.34
N GLU A 60 0.07 -11.94 1.64
CA GLU A 60 0.48 -12.96 0.64
C GLU A 60 1.67 -12.53 -0.25
N GLY A 61 2.65 -11.81 0.32
CA GLY A 61 3.82 -11.34 -0.41
C GLY A 61 3.55 -10.19 -1.39
N ARG A 62 2.42 -9.51 -1.26
CA ARG A 62 2.02 -8.35 -2.07
C ARG A 62 1.60 -7.17 -1.20
N LEU A 63 1.91 -5.97 -1.67
CA LEU A 63 1.24 -4.74 -1.25
C LEU A 63 -0.02 -4.59 -2.11
N TYR A 64 -1.18 -4.67 -1.49
CA TYR A 64 -2.45 -4.27 -2.08
C TYR A 64 -2.66 -2.80 -1.77
N LEU A 65 -2.90 -1.98 -2.80
CA LEU A 65 -3.05 -0.54 -2.70
C LEU A 65 -4.27 -0.10 -3.50
N MET A 66 -5.23 0.53 -2.84
CA MET A 66 -6.40 1.12 -3.45
C MET A 66 -6.36 2.65 -3.29
N LEU A 67 -6.39 3.36 -4.41
CA LEU A 67 -6.46 4.82 -4.47
C LEU A 67 -7.81 5.18 -5.11
N THR A 68 -8.77 5.61 -4.28
CA THR A 68 -10.11 5.96 -4.75
C THR A 68 -10.12 7.33 -5.44
N GLY A 69 -10.99 7.49 -6.43
CA GLY A 69 -11.14 8.71 -7.22
C GLY A 69 -11.13 8.44 -8.72
N ASN A 70 -10.66 9.41 -9.49
CA ASN A 70 -10.69 9.38 -10.95
C ASN A 70 -9.38 9.85 -11.57
N LEU A 71 -9.06 9.32 -12.75
CA LEU A 71 -8.01 9.78 -13.64
C LEU A 71 -8.61 9.97 -15.04
N GLU A 72 -8.62 11.20 -15.54
CA GLU A 72 -9.27 11.48 -16.83
C GLU A 72 -8.57 10.77 -18.01
N PRO A 73 -9.33 10.38 -19.06
CA PRO A 73 -8.79 9.77 -20.28
C PRO A 73 -8.14 10.81 -21.22
N ASN A 74 -7.41 11.78 -20.67
CA ASN A 74 -6.76 12.88 -21.37
C ASN A 74 -5.22 12.83 -21.25
N PHE A 75 -4.68 11.70 -20.77
CA PHE A 75 -3.27 11.47 -20.45
C PHE A 75 -2.71 12.29 -19.30
N ASN A 76 -3.57 12.83 -18.42
CA ASN A 76 -3.16 13.04 -17.05
C ASN A 76 -2.62 11.74 -16.46
N LYS A 77 -1.73 11.87 -15.48
CA LYS A 77 -1.06 10.73 -14.88
C LYS A 77 -1.24 10.69 -13.39
N LEU A 78 -1.34 9.48 -12.89
CA LEU A 78 -1.17 9.16 -11.49
C LEU A 78 0.27 8.66 -11.31
N GLU A 79 1.04 9.43 -10.55
CA GLU A 79 2.41 9.11 -10.15
C GLU A 79 2.37 8.53 -8.74
N ILE A 80 2.96 7.36 -8.53
CA ILE A 80 3.03 6.69 -7.23
C ILE A 80 4.49 6.43 -6.91
N PHE A 81 5.09 7.30 -6.11
CA PHE A 81 6.42 7.08 -5.58
C PHE A 81 6.34 6.21 -4.32
N ILE A 82 7.27 5.27 -4.22
CA ILE A 82 7.32 4.28 -3.13
C ILE A 82 8.69 4.39 -2.45
N ASP A 83 8.68 4.61 -1.14
CA ASP A 83 9.83 4.46 -0.23
C ASP A 83 9.59 3.19 0.58
N SER A 84 10.42 2.18 0.33
CA SER A 84 10.20 0.82 0.84
C SER A 84 11.47 0.08 1.22
N LYS A 85 12.65 0.67 1.00
CA LYS A 85 13.94 0.15 1.43
C LYS A 85 14.83 1.27 1.96
N LEU A 86 15.93 0.90 2.62
CA LEU A 86 16.93 1.89 2.99
C LEU A 86 17.61 2.46 1.75
N GLY A 87 17.61 3.78 1.61
CA GLY A 87 18.22 4.45 0.47
C GLY A 87 17.27 5.46 -0.13
N GLY A 88 17.06 5.37 -1.44
CA GLY A 88 16.15 6.23 -2.19
C GLY A 88 16.66 7.65 -2.45
N GLN A 89 15.81 8.42 -3.14
CA GLN A 89 16.00 9.83 -3.46
C GLN A 89 14.91 10.68 -2.81
N ASN A 90 15.29 11.55 -1.87
CA ASN A 90 14.39 12.62 -1.40
C ASN A 90 14.33 13.78 -2.41
N LYS A 91 15.42 14.04 -3.13
CA LYS A 91 15.44 14.97 -4.25
C LYS A 91 15.71 14.21 -5.53
N ILE A 92 14.83 14.34 -6.52
CA ILE A 92 14.98 13.67 -7.81
C ILE A 92 16.20 14.24 -8.54
N ILE A 93 17.05 13.33 -9.03
CA ILE A 93 18.21 13.66 -9.86
C ILE A 93 18.05 12.91 -11.17
N ALA A 94 17.58 13.58 -12.22
CA ALA A 94 17.17 12.97 -13.48
C ALA A 94 18.26 12.09 -14.11
N THR A 95 19.51 12.56 -14.06
CA THR A 95 20.68 11.83 -14.62
C THR A 95 20.98 10.49 -13.92
N GLN A 96 20.36 10.23 -12.78
CA GLN A 96 20.50 8.96 -12.06
C GLN A 96 19.34 8.00 -12.31
N ASN A 97 18.24 8.45 -12.92
CA ASN A 97 17.01 7.68 -13.05
C ASN A 97 16.80 7.19 -14.49
N PRO A 98 16.08 6.07 -14.68
CA PRO A 98 15.51 5.76 -15.98
C PRO A 98 14.52 6.87 -16.38
N ASN A 99 14.40 7.08 -17.69
CA ASN A 99 13.52 8.13 -18.25
C ASN A 99 12.47 7.51 -19.16
N ASN A 100 11.94 6.35 -18.77
CA ASN A 100 10.75 5.76 -19.41
C ASN A 100 9.62 6.80 -19.34
N ASP A 101 8.85 6.96 -20.42
CA ASP A 101 7.88 8.06 -20.59
C ASP A 101 8.38 9.52 -20.46
N ASN A 102 9.69 9.77 -20.40
CA ASN A 102 10.25 11.12 -20.27
C ASN A 102 9.94 11.85 -18.94
N TRP A 103 9.63 11.14 -17.85
CA TRP A 103 9.30 11.75 -16.56
C TRP A 103 10.51 12.38 -15.84
N ALA A 104 11.68 11.76 -15.91
CA ALA A 104 12.80 12.05 -15.00
C ALA A 104 13.34 13.48 -15.19
N THR A 105 13.45 13.94 -16.44
CA THR A 105 13.90 15.32 -16.73
C THR A 105 12.87 16.36 -16.29
N LYS A 106 11.59 16.00 -16.25
CA LYS A 106 10.50 16.87 -15.80
C LYS A 106 10.42 16.94 -14.28
N PHE A 107 10.76 15.86 -13.58
CA PHE A 107 10.90 15.85 -12.13
C PHE A 107 12.28 16.30 -11.63
N ASP A 108 13.25 16.61 -12.51
CA ASP A 108 14.61 16.95 -12.07
C ASP A 108 14.59 18.11 -11.06
N GLY A 109 15.09 17.85 -9.86
CA GLY A 109 15.13 18.78 -8.75
C GLY A 109 13.90 18.81 -7.83
N PHE A 110 12.79 18.14 -8.17
CA PHE A 110 11.63 17.97 -7.28
C PHE A 110 12.08 17.35 -5.96
N THR A 111 11.59 17.89 -4.84
CA THR A 111 12.00 17.44 -3.49
C THR A 111 10.77 16.97 -2.70
N PHE A 112 10.83 15.74 -2.18
CA PHE A 112 9.81 15.15 -1.33
C PHE A 112 9.89 15.66 0.11
N ASP A 113 8.84 15.40 0.89
CA ASP A 113 8.78 15.69 2.33
C ASP A 113 9.94 15.09 3.12
N SER A 114 10.17 15.68 4.29
CA SER A 114 11.19 15.19 5.21
C SER A 114 10.91 13.74 5.60
N GLY A 115 11.90 12.87 5.39
CA GLY A 115 11.80 11.46 5.74
C GLY A 115 11.20 10.56 4.67
N PHE A 116 10.81 11.09 3.50
CA PHE A 116 10.46 10.29 2.34
C PHE A 116 11.64 10.20 1.35
N PHE A 117 12.04 8.99 0.99
CA PHE A 117 13.13 8.73 0.07
C PHE A 117 12.70 7.74 -1.02
N ALA A 118 12.28 8.27 -2.18
CA ALA A 118 11.71 7.44 -3.24
C ALA A 118 12.70 6.40 -3.77
N ASP A 119 12.31 5.14 -3.72
CA ASP A 119 13.04 3.99 -4.27
C ASP A 119 12.46 3.53 -5.61
N TYR A 120 11.15 3.66 -5.77
CA TYR A 120 10.41 3.20 -6.95
C TYR A 120 9.37 4.24 -7.39
N LEU A 121 9.00 4.17 -8.66
CA LEU A 121 7.94 4.96 -9.27
C LEU A 121 7.05 4.07 -10.14
N LEU A 122 5.73 4.13 -9.92
CA LEU A 122 4.72 3.66 -10.86
C LEU A 122 4.07 4.86 -11.52
N ILE A 123 3.86 4.78 -12.83
CA ILE A 123 3.18 5.83 -13.60
C ILE A 123 1.99 5.20 -14.30
N VAL A 124 0.79 5.65 -13.96
CA VAL A 124 -0.45 5.22 -14.63
C VAL A 124 -0.95 6.33 -15.54
N ARG A 125 -1.23 5.98 -16.78
CA ARG A 125 -1.67 6.92 -17.82
C ARG A 125 -2.95 6.42 -18.44
N HIS A 126 -3.96 7.26 -18.42
CA HIS A 126 -5.27 6.94 -18.97
C HIS A 126 -5.58 7.85 -20.15
N GLY A 127 -5.92 7.27 -21.30
CA GLY A 127 -6.03 8.02 -22.55
C GLY A 127 -6.95 7.38 -23.58
N LEU A 128 -6.99 7.99 -24.76
CA LEU A 128 -7.77 7.53 -25.93
C LEU A 128 -9.24 7.25 -25.62
N ASN A 129 -9.95 8.20 -25.00
CA ASN A 129 -11.35 8.04 -24.58
C ASN A 129 -11.58 6.83 -23.64
N GLY A 130 -10.53 6.46 -22.90
CA GLY A 130 -10.53 5.42 -21.89
C GLY A 130 -10.16 4.02 -22.36
N THR A 131 -9.86 3.85 -23.65
CA THR A 131 -9.43 2.55 -24.19
C THR A 131 -7.94 2.27 -23.97
N GLN A 132 -7.19 3.20 -23.38
CA GLN A 132 -5.77 3.00 -23.11
C GLN A 132 -5.45 3.29 -21.64
N LEU A 133 -4.95 2.25 -20.98
CA LEU A 133 -4.37 2.29 -19.64
C LEU A 133 -2.94 1.77 -19.72
N ASP A 134 -1.96 2.67 -19.64
CA ASP A 134 -0.55 2.29 -19.64
C ASP A 134 0.03 2.36 -18.23
N VAL A 135 0.84 1.38 -17.88
CA VAL A 135 1.55 1.31 -16.59
C VAL A 135 3.04 1.21 -16.85
N ASP A 136 3.78 2.16 -16.31
CA ASP A 136 5.23 2.16 -16.25
C ASP A 136 5.69 1.86 -14.83
N PHE A 137 6.84 1.20 -14.71
CA PHE A 137 7.51 0.95 -13.43
C PHE A 137 8.98 1.32 -13.56
N ALA A 138 9.52 1.99 -12.53
CA ALA A 138 10.92 2.36 -12.47
C ALA A 138 11.49 2.12 -11.07
N GLU A 139 12.68 1.51 -11.02
CA GLU A 139 13.58 1.61 -9.86
C GLU A 139 14.40 2.90 -9.99
N LEU A 140 14.36 3.73 -8.96
CA LEU A 140 15.06 5.01 -8.90
C LEU A 140 16.49 4.85 -8.38
N GLY A 141 17.31 5.86 -8.68
CA GLY A 141 18.71 5.92 -8.31
C GLY A 141 19.65 5.29 -9.33
N LYS A 142 20.94 5.56 -9.15
CA LYS A 142 21.99 5.23 -10.12
C LYS A 142 21.99 3.75 -10.50
N GLY A 143 21.71 3.48 -11.77
CA GLY A 143 21.69 2.12 -12.32
C GLY A 143 20.33 1.42 -12.23
N GLY A 144 19.33 2.09 -11.67
CA GLY A 144 17.93 1.69 -11.71
C GLY A 144 17.42 1.58 -13.15
N LYS A 145 16.37 0.77 -13.33
CA LYS A 145 15.77 0.47 -14.62
C LYS A 145 14.31 0.88 -14.61
N GLY A 146 13.79 1.29 -15.76
CA GLY A 146 12.38 1.58 -15.91
C GLY A 146 11.90 1.23 -17.30
N GLU A 147 10.64 0.80 -17.38
CA GLU A 147 10.00 0.33 -18.60
C GLU A 147 8.48 0.44 -18.53
N LEU A 148 7.83 0.42 -19.70
CA LEU A 148 6.40 0.17 -19.83
C LEU A 148 6.15 -1.31 -19.52
N VAL A 149 5.49 -1.59 -18.41
CA VAL A 149 5.21 -2.97 -17.95
C VAL A 149 3.83 -3.47 -18.36
N GLY A 150 2.92 -2.57 -18.74
CA GLY A 150 1.57 -2.94 -19.18
C GLY A 150 0.92 -1.89 -20.07
N ARG A 151 0.13 -2.37 -21.04
CA ARG A 151 -0.81 -1.57 -21.84
C ARG A 151 -2.12 -2.35 -21.93
N PHE A 152 -3.18 -1.78 -21.41
CA PHE A 152 -4.49 -2.42 -21.27
C PHE A 152 -5.59 -1.56 -21.88
N ASP A 153 -6.73 -2.20 -22.15
CA ASP A 153 -7.91 -1.57 -22.75
C ASP A 153 -9.16 -1.95 -21.94
N PRO A 154 -9.41 -1.29 -20.80
CA PRO A 154 -10.50 -1.66 -19.90
C PRO A 154 -11.88 -1.56 -20.58
N VAL A 155 -12.06 -0.53 -21.41
CA VAL A 155 -13.33 -0.26 -22.11
C VAL A 155 -13.67 -1.37 -23.10
N ASN A 156 -12.76 -1.73 -24.02
CA ASN A 156 -13.08 -2.74 -25.02
C ASN A 156 -13.06 -4.17 -24.45
N LEU A 157 -12.34 -4.39 -23.35
CA LEU A 157 -12.40 -5.67 -22.63
C LEU A 157 -13.66 -5.81 -21.76
N GLY A 158 -14.38 -4.72 -21.50
CA GLY A 158 -15.62 -4.72 -20.72
C GLY A 158 -15.42 -5.14 -19.27
N ARG A 159 -14.23 -4.90 -18.70
CA ARG A 159 -13.88 -5.20 -17.31
C ARG A 159 -12.89 -4.17 -16.78
N ALA A 160 -12.91 -3.94 -15.47
CA ALA A 160 -12.02 -2.99 -14.80
C ALA A 160 -10.72 -3.64 -14.27
N GLY A 161 -10.66 -4.97 -14.22
CA GLY A 161 -9.46 -5.74 -13.85
C GLY A 161 -9.81 -7.21 -13.66
N PRO A 162 -8.88 -8.04 -13.16
CA PRO A 162 -7.45 -7.73 -13.02
C PRO A 162 -6.74 -7.70 -14.37
N PHE A 163 -5.77 -6.80 -14.51
CA PHE A 163 -4.81 -6.77 -15.61
C PHE A 163 -3.40 -7.05 -15.09
N GLU A 164 -2.75 -8.09 -15.62
CA GLU A 164 -1.41 -8.48 -15.20
C GLU A 164 -0.34 -7.84 -16.09
N ALA A 165 0.60 -7.14 -15.47
CA ALA A 165 1.76 -6.54 -16.11
C ALA A 165 2.91 -7.53 -16.25
N SER A 166 3.88 -7.23 -17.12
CA SER A 166 5.02 -8.11 -17.43
C SER A 166 5.93 -8.42 -16.24
N ASN A 167 5.88 -7.59 -15.19
CA ASN A 167 6.66 -7.72 -13.96
C ASN A 167 5.87 -8.34 -12.79
N GLY A 168 4.67 -8.89 -13.04
CA GLY A 168 3.82 -9.54 -12.03
C GLY A 168 3.02 -8.58 -11.15
N LEU A 169 3.10 -7.27 -11.39
CA LEU A 169 2.14 -6.29 -10.87
C LEU A 169 0.76 -6.55 -11.49
N ILE A 170 -0.28 -6.43 -10.69
CA ILE A 170 -1.66 -6.51 -11.16
C ILE A 170 -2.33 -5.15 -10.93
N ILE A 171 -3.09 -4.67 -11.92
CA ILE A 171 -3.84 -3.42 -11.85
C ILE A 171 -5.35 -3.66 -12.06
N GLY A 172 -6.14 -3.00 -11.23
CA GLY A 172 -7.57 -2.78 -11.36
C GLY A 172 -7.81 -1.29 -11.58
N PHE A 173 -8.75 -0.93 -12.43
CA PHE A 173 -8.99 0.45 -12.81
C PHE A 173 -10.46 0.68 -13.13
N ASN A 174 -11.17 1.21 -12.15
CA ASN A 174 -12.59 1.54 -12.23
C ASN A 174 -12.77 3.05 -12.13
N ASN A 175 -12.86 3.72 -13.28
CA ASN A 175 -12.94 5.17 -13.36
C ASN A 175 -14.38 5.70 -13.43
N THR A 176 -15.25 5.15 -12.58
CA THR A 176 -16.70 5.44 -12.58
C THR A 176 -17.14 6.32 -11.40
N ASN A 177 -16.19 6.84 -10.61
CA ASN A 177 -16.53 7.72 -9.49
C ASN A 177 -17.25 8.99 -10.00
N SER A 178 -18.26 9.42 -9.24
CA SER A 178 -19.09 10.61 -9.54
C SER A 178 -19.43 11.42 -8.28
N ALA A 179 -18.76 11.13 -7.17
CA ALA A 179 -18.90 11.78 -5.87
C ALA A 179 -17.51 12.05 -5.29
N GLY A 180 -17.43 12.61 -4.09
CA GLY A 180 -16.16 12.78 -3.39
C GLY A 180 -15.86 14.23 -3.03
N ILE A 181 -14.69 14.69 -3.42
CA ILE A 181 -14.03 15.88 -2.84
C ILE A 181 -14.43 17.23 -3.44
N GLY A 182 -15.16 17.31 -4.57
CA GLY A 182 -15.51 18.61 -5.18
C GLY A 182 -14.40 19.22 -6.04
N SER A 183 -14.72 20.28 -6.79
CA SER A 183 -13.80 20.95 -7.74
C SER A 183 -13.49 22.42 -7.45
N ASN A 184 -13.84 22.93 -6.26
CA ASN A 184 -13.46 24.29 -5.85
C ASN A 184 -12.02 24.30 -5.33
N GLN A 185 -11.07 24.20 -6.26
CA GLN A 185 -9.64 24.03 -6.05
C GLN A 185 -9.10 24.64 -4.74
N GLY A 186 -8.56 23.77 -3.87
CA GLY A 186 -7.92 24.17 -2.63
C GLY A 186 -8.86 24.48 -1.47
N GLN A 187 -10.19 24.56 -1.68
CA GLN A 187 -11.12 24.57 -0.55
C GLN A 187 -11.07 23.25 0.20
N LEU A 188 -11.55 23.24 1.45
CA LEU A 188 -11.80 21.99 2.17
C LEU A 188 -12.77 21.10 1.40
N ALA A 189 -12.42 19.82 1.33
CA ALA A 189 -13.27 18.76 0.82
C ALA A 189 -14.16 18.18 1.94
N ASP A 190 -15.30 17.62 1.56
CA ASP A 190 -16.13 16.84 2.47
C ASP A 190 -15.51 15.45 2.66
N GLN A 191 -14.90 15.24 3.82
CA GLN A 191 -14.20 13.99 4.14
C GLN A 191 -15.16 12.80 4.23
N GLU A 192 -16.39 13.02 4.68
CA GLU A 192 -17.37 11.94 4.76
C GLU A 192 -17.70 11.45 3.35
N ASN A 193 -17.93 12.36 2.40
CA ASN A 193 -18.16 11.99 1.00
C ASN A 193 -16.94 11.33 0.35
N ALA A 194 -15.73 11.82 0.62
CA ALA A 194 -14.50 11.22 0.10
C ALA A 194 -14.34 9.75 0.56
N THR A 195 -14.65 9.45 1.83
CA THR A 195 -14.59 8.05 2.35
C THR A 195 -15.65 7.11 1.77
N LEU A 196 -16.73 7.66 1.21
CA LEU A 196 -17.78 6.88 0.54
C LEU A 196 -17.41 6.50 -0.90
N VAL A 197 -16.38 7.13 -1.50
CA VAL A 197 -15.89 6.74 -2.81
C VAL A 197 -15.24 5.36 -2.73
N ARG A 198 -15.62 4.48 -3.65
CA ARG A 198 -15.15 3.09 -3.68
C ARG A 198 -14.41 2.71 -4.94
N THR A 199 -14.50 3.51 -6.00
CA THR A 199 -13.90 3.20 -7.29
C THR A 199 -12.62 4.01 -7.50
N GLY A 200 -11.67 3.46 -8.26
CA GLY A 200 -10.42 4.15 -8.57
C GLY A 200 -9.35 3.26 -9.18
N SER A 201 -8.09 3.54 -8.82
CA SER A 201 -6.91 2.78 -9.27
C SER A 201 -6.44 1.85 -8.17
N GLU A 202 -6.36 0.56 -8.48
CA GLU A 202 -6.02 -0.50 -7.54
C GLU A 202 -4.84 -1.32 -8.02
N PHE A 203 -3.97 -1.72 -7.10
CA PHE A 203 -2.72 -2.40 -7.41
C PHE A 203 -2.46 -3.55 -6.45
N ALA A 204 -2.01 -4.67 -6.99
CA ALA A 204 -1.32 -5.72 -6.24
C ALA A 204 0.14 -5.78 -6.68
N ILE A 205 1.02 -5.21 -5.87
CA ILE A 205 2.44 -5.03 -6.13
C ILE A 205 3.23 -6.13 -5.41
N PRO A 206 3.96 -7.02 -6.10
CA PRO A 206 4.84 -7.99 -5.43
C PRO A 206 5.84 -7.29 -4.51
N LEU A 207 6.00 -7.74 -3.26
CA LEU A 207 6.98 -7.13 -2.34
C LEU A 207 8.42 -7.30 -2.85
N ASP A 208 8.71 -8.41 -3.53
CA ASP A 208 10.02 -8.66 -4.15
C ASP A 208 10.34 -7.65 -5.27
N LEU A 209 9.30 -7.07 -5.90
CA LEU A 209 9.47 -6.04 -6.92
C LEU A 209 9.93 -4.71 -6.31
N ILE A 210 9.55 -4.43 -5.06
CA ILE A 210 9.84 -3.19 -4.33
C ILE A 210 10.86 -3.37 -3.19
N GLY A 211 11.79 -4.32 -3.35
CA GLY A 211 12.96 -4.43 -2.49
C GLY A 211 12.68 -5.03 -1.11
N PRO A 212 12.09 -6.25 -1.08
CA PRO A 212 11.26 -6.84 -0.02
C PRO A 212 11.28 -6.05 1.31
N PRO A 213 10.28 -5.17 1.54
CA PRO A 213 10.30 -4.22 2.64
C PRO A 213 10.35 -4.93 3.99
N LYS A 214 11.29 -4.51 4.85
CA LYS A 214 11.45 -5.03 6.23
C LYS A 214 10.76 -4.16 7.28
N GLY A 215 9.88 -3.28 6.85
CA GLY A 215 9.28 -2.26 7.69
C GLY A 215 8.17 -1.52 6.96
N LYS A 216 7.85 -0.33 7.46
CA LYS A 216 6.83 0.55 6.88
C LYS A 216 7.15 0.88 5.43
N ILE A 217 6.13 0.86 4.58
CA ILE A 217 6.19 1.37 3.21
C ILE A 217 5.56 2.76 3.23
N LYS A 218 6.17 3.75 2.58
CA LYS A 218 5.58 5.08 2.42
C LYS A 218 5.22 5.28 0.97
N ILE A 219 4.08 5.91 0.73
CA ILE A 219 3.54 6.15 -0.61
C ILE A 219 3.27 7.65 -0.76
N CYS A 220 3.90 8.26 -1.76
CA CYS A 220 3.57 9.61 -2.21
C CYS A 220 2.86 9.47 -3.56
N ALA A 221 1.52 9.54 -3.54
CA ALA A 221 0.68 9.44 -4.72
C ALA A 221 0.16 10.82 -5.12
N MET A 222 0.33 11.19 -6.39
CA MET A 222 -0.03 12.51 -6.90
C MET A 222 -0.50 12.48 -8.35
N ILE A 223 -1.24 13.50 -8.77
CA ILE A 223 -1.68 13.67 -10.16
C ILE A 223 -0.88 14.79 -10.86
N ASN A 224 -0.47 14.54 -12.10
CA ASN A 224 0.10 15.55 -12.99
C ASN A 224 -0.49 15.51 -14.41
N GLY A 225 -0.14 16.50 -15.21
CA GLY A 225 -0.56 16.60 -16.60
C GLY A 225 0.22 15.71 -17.57
N HIS A 226 -0.25 15.68 -18.83
CA HIS A 226 0.36 14.91 -19.93
C HIS A 226 1.88 15.08 -20.10
N GLY A 227 2.45 16.23 -19.79
CA GLY A 227 3.89 16.49 -19.95
C GLY A 227 4.75 16.14 -18.73
N HIS A 228 4.19 15.61 -17.64
CA HIS A 228 4.83 15.53 -16.30
C HIS A 228 5.27 16.89 -15.72
N ASP A 229 4.90 17.99 -16.36
CA ASP A 229 5.40 19.34 -16.08
C ASP A 229 4.33 20.29 -15.56
N TYR A 230 3.19 19.75 -15.13
CA TYR A 230 2.15 20.51 -14.45
C TYR A 230 1.54 19.66 -13.34
N LEU A 231 1.95 19.92 -12.09
CA LEU A 231 1.42 19.21 -10.92
C LEU A 231 0.05 19.76 -10.52
N SER A 232 -0.87 18.83 -10.24
CA SER A 232 -2.14 19.11 -9.59
C SER A 232 -1.92 19.45 -8.10
N ASN A 233 -2.97 19.93 -7.43
CA ASN A 233 -3.01 19.97 -5.96
C ASN A 233 -3.39 18.61 -5.34
N GLN A 234 -3.62 17.58 -6.16
CA GLN A 234 -4.08 16.27 -5.74
C GLN A 234 -2.91 15.36 -5.34
N PHE A 235 -2.69 15.28 -4.03
CA PHE A 235 -1.78 14.35 -3.35
C PHE A 235 -2.56 13.54 -2.31
N LEU A 236 -2.26 12.25 -2.13
CA LEU A 236 -2.75 11.47 -0.98
C LEU A 236 -1.70 11.51 0.14
N GLY A 237 -2.11 12.11 1.26
CA GLY A 237 -1.26 12.91 2.16
C GLY A 237 -1.83 14.33 2.29
N SER A 238 -2.53 14.76 1.23
CA SER A 238 -3.22 16.04 1.05
C SER A 238 -2.28 17.25 1.07
N MET A 239 -2.63 18.24 0.26
CA MET A 239 -2.05 19.57 0.40
C MET A 239 -2.85 20.39 1.44
N PRO A 240 -2.22 21.39 2.08
CA PRO A 240 -2.92 22.30 2.97
C PRO A 240 -4.10 23.02 2.28
N GLU A 241 -5.09 23.44 3.06
CA GLU A 241 -6.18 24.30 2.58
C GLU A 241 -5.60 25.51 1.84
N TRP A 242 -6.31 25.93 0.79
CA TRP A 242 -5.96 26.98 -0.16
C TRP A 242 -4.84 26.64 -1.13
N THR A 243 -4.27 25.43 -1.05
CA THR A 243 -3.29 24.99 -2.04
C THR A 243 -3.95 24.77 -3.40
N ARG A 244 -3.53 25.60 -4.33
CA ARG A 244 -3.92 25.56 -5.75
C ARG A 244 -3.10 24.50 -6.48
N ASN A 245 -3.41 24.20 -7.74
CA ASN A 245 -2.51 23.41 -8.58
C ASN A 245 -1.11 24.00 -8.48
N LEU A 246 -0.09 23.14 -8.36
CA LEU A 246 1.30 23.57 -8.19
C LEU A 246 1.89 24.03 -9.51
N GLY A 247 1.38 23.53 -10.63
CA GLY A 247 1.93 23.82 -11.95
C GLY A 247 3.36 23.30 -12.09
N THR A 248 4.17 23.97 -12.91
CA THR A 248 5.59 23.59 -13.10
C THR A 248 6.48 24.14 -11.99
N ASN A 249 6.07 25.25 -11.36
CA ASN A 249 6.92 26.08 -10.49
C ASN A 249 6.49 26.10 -9.01
N GLY A 250 5.50 25.30 -8.61
CA GLY A 250 4.92 25.32 -7.27
C GLY A 250 3.99 26.51 -6.98
N GLN A 251 3.73 27.38 -7.96
CA GLN A 251 2.87 28.56 -7.81
C GLN A 251 1.62 28.51 -8.71
N GLY A 252 1.43 27.40 -9.44
CA GLY A 252 0.30 27.16 -10.34
C GLY A 252 0.51 27.57 -11.79
N ASP A 253 1.70 28.07 -12.13
CA ASP A 253 2.02 28.47 -13.50
C ASP A 253 2.64 27.31 -14.29
N PHE A 254 2.32 27.26 -15.58
CA PHE A 254 3.05 26.43 -16.53
C PHE A 254 4.28 27.18 -17.03
N VAL A 255 5.46 26.57 -16.89
CA VAL A 255 6.72 27.11 -17.40
C VAL A 255 7.25 26.21 -18.50
N GLN A 256 7.21 26.71 -19.74
CA GLN A 256 7.69 25.97 -20.91
C GLN A 256 9.17 25.58 -20.75
N ASP A 257 9.50 24.36 -21.17
CA ASP A 257 10.86 23.80 -21.16
C ASP A 257 11.54 23.80 -19.77
N SER A 258 10.73 23.71 -18.71
CA SER A 258 11.21 23.58 -17.33
C SER A 258 10.99 22.17 -16.75
N SER A 259 11.51 22.00 -15.54
CA SER A 259 11.24 20.90 -14.62
C SER A 259 10.53 21.41 -13.36
N LEU A 260 10.07 20.48 -12.52
CA LEU A 260 9.46 20.68 -11.20
C LEU A 260 10.49 21.01 -10.10
N LYS A 261 11.68 21.49 -10.47
CA LYS A 261 12.80 21.78 -9.53
C LYS A 261 12.47 22.78 -8.42
N ASP A 262 11.47 23.63 -8.66
CA ASP A 262 11.05 24.69 -7.74
C ASP A 262 9.95 24.21 -6.79
N VAL A 263 9.51 22.95 -6.93
CA VAL A 263 8.59 22.29 -6.00
C VAL A 263 9.39 21.55 -4.94
N ASP A 264 9.29 22.03 -3.70
CA ASP A 264 9.80 21.38 -2.50
C ASP A 264 8.64 21.12 -1.54
N LEU A 265 8.29 19.84 -1.30
CA LEU A 265 7.14 19.48 -0.48
C LEU A 265 7.30 19.90 0.99
N LYS A 266 8.54 20.09 1.47
CA LYS A 266 8.78 20.61 2.84
C LYS A 266 8.28 22.04 3.05
N ASP A 267 7.90 22.75 1.98
CA ASP A 267 7.32 24.09 2.07
C ASP A 267 5.82 24.06 2.42
N TYR A 268 5.19 22.88 2.44
CA TYR A 268 3.78 22.68 2.79
C TYR A 268 3.65 22.06 4.18
N GLU A 269 2.56 22.38 4.89
CA GLU A 269 2.28 21.77 6.19
C GLU A 269 1.78 20.32 6.03
N GLY A 270 2.20 19.46 6.96
CA GLY A 270 1.88 18.03 6.92
C GLY A 270 2.82 17.25 6.01
N ASP A 271 2.56 15.96 5.87
CA ASP A 271 3.29 15.06 4.96
C ASP A 271 2.39 14.76 3.75
N GLN A 272 2.86 15.01 2.52
CA GLN A 272 2.17 14.68 1.27
C GLN A 272 2.42 13.20 0.85
N PHE A 273 2.65 12.34 1.84
CA PHE A 273 2.71 10.90 1.71
C PHE A 273 1.94 10.25 2.87
N PHE A 274 1.54 9.01 2.69
CA PHE A 274 0.97 8.19 3.77
C PHE A 274 1.82 6.95 4.02
N VAL A 275 1.60 6.34 5.18
CA VAL A 275 2.38 5.20 5.65
C VAL A 275 1.51 3.96 5.61
N VAL A 276 1.92 2.97 4.85
CA VAL A 276 1.37 1.62 4.92
C VAL A 276 2.02 0.92 6.11
N PRO A 277 1.25 0.42 7.09
CA PRO A 277 1.80 -0.35 8.19
C PRO A 277 2.55 -1.58 7.64
N ALA A 278 3.60 -1.99 8.35
CA ALA A 278 4.30 -3.23 8.00
C ALA A 278 3.29 -4.39 7.98
N ALA A 279 3.56 -5.40 7.15
CA ALA A 279 2.76 -6.61 7.15
C ALA A 279 2.69 -7.14 8.59
N VAL A 280 1.50 -7.11 9.18
CA VAL A 280 1.25 -8.00 10.31
C VAL A 280 1.13 -9.36 9.66
N ALA A 281 2.20 -10.14 9.70
CA ALA A 281 2.07 -11.55 9.34
C ALA A 281 0.87 -12.08 10.14
N PRO A 282 -0.12 -12.70 9.49
CA PRO A 282 -1.33 -13.13 10.20
C PRO A 282 -0.90 -13.96 11.39
N LEU A 283 -1.52 -13.73 12.55
CA LEU A 283 -1.17 -14.45 13.77
C LEU A 283 -1.29 -15.95 13.52
N GLN A 284 -0.15 -16.59 13.36
CA GLN A 284 -0.04 -17.97 12.92
C GLN A 284 1.07 -18.64 13.71
N ILE A 285 0.77 -19.82 14.24
CA ILE A 285 1.80 -20.71 14.78
C ILE A 285 2.62 -21.24 13.61
N ILE A 286 3.92 -20.92 13.60
CA ILE A 286 4.85 -21.26 12.52
C ILE A 286 5.71 -22.48 12.84
N ASP A 287 5.98 -22.73 14.13
CA ASP A 287 6.70 -23.92 14.58
C ASP A 287 6.21 -24.40 15.95
N ILE A 288 6.26 -25.72 16.14
CA ILE A 288 6.03 -26.37 17.43
C ILE A 288 7.07 -27.48 17.57
N SER A 289 7.87 -27.41 18.63
CA SER A 289 8.86 -28.43 18.94
C SER A 289 8.78 -28.89 20.39
N TYR A 290 9.22 -30.13 20.62
CA TYR A 290 9.30 -30.72 21.94
C TYR A 290 10.60 -31.53 22.08
N GLU A 291 11.41 -31.16 23.06
CA GLU A 291 12.65 -31.83 23.42
C GLU A 291 12.42 -32.79 24.58
N ALA A 292 12.57 -34.10 24.32
CA ALA A 292 12.25 -35.13 25.31
C ALA A 292 13.21 -35.17 26.52
N GLU A 293 14.47 -34.77 26.33
CA GLU A 293 15.49 -34.80 27.39
C GLU A 293 15.33 -33.67 28.41
N SER A 294 15.00 -32.47 27.91
CA SER A 294 14.80 -31.25 28.71
C SER A 294 13.33 -31.05 29.11
N GLU A 295 12.42 -31.85 28.55
CA GLU A 295 10.95 -31.70 28.67
C GLU A 295 10.43 -30.34 28.17
N LYS A 296 11.24 -29.67 27.36
CA LYS A 296 10.98 -28.34 26.85
C LYS A 296 10.05 -28.41 25.65
N PHE A 297 8.93 -27.70 25.73
CA PHE A 297 8.06 -27.42 24.60
C PHE A 297 8.28 -25.98 24.16
N SER A 298 8.49 -25.79 22.87
CA SER A 298 8.65 -24.48 22.26
C SER A 298 7.56 -24.29 21.22
N ILE A 299 6.90 -23.13 21.28
CA ILE A 299 5.94 -22.70 20.27
C ILE A 299 6.42 -21.36 19.71
N THR A 300 6.47 -21.26 18.39
CA THR A 300 6.83 -20.03 17.69
C THR A 300 5.65 -19.59 16.86
N TRP A 301 5.31 -18.31 16.93
CA TRP A 301 4.31 -17.68 16.08
C TRP A 301 4.86 -16.45 15.38
N ALA A 302 4.25 -16.12 14.25
CA ALA A 302 4.47 -14.84 13.60
C ALA A 302 3.88 -13.72 14.46
N SER A 303 4.68 -12.70 14.80
CA SER A 303 4.32 -11.61 15.69
C SER A 303 4.54 -10.24 15.06
N ALA A 304 3.76 -9.25 15.47
CA ALA A 304 3.97 -7.85 15.17
C ALA A 304 5.00 -7.25 16.16
N PRO A 305 5.95 -6.43 15.69
CA PRO A 305 6.83 -5.67 16.57
C PRO A 305 6.04 -4.77 17.53
N ASP A 306 6.51 -4.68 18.78
CA ASP A 306 5.89 -3.88 19.86
C ASP A 306 4.46 -4.28 20.30
N SER A 307 3.94 -5.44 19.86
CA SER A 307 2.70 -6.05 20.36
C SER A 307 2.91 -6.90 21.63
N PHE A 308 1.80 -7.24 22.28
CA PHE A 308 1.71 -8.18 23.40
C PHE A 308 0.77 -9.33 23.05
N TYR A 309 1.03 -10.50 23.64
CA TYR A 309 0.28 -11.72 23.36
C TYR A 309 -0.08 -12.46 24.65
N THR A 310 -1.25 -13.09 24.63
CA THR A 310 -1.66 -14.09 25.62
C THR A 310 -1.49 -15.48 25.03
N PHE A 311 -0.92 -16.39 25.81
CA PHE A 311 -0.81 -17.80 25.46
C PHE A 311 -1.78 -18.63 26.29
N GLU A 312 -2.65 -19.38 25.62
CA GLU A 312 -3.67 -20.20 26.28
C GLU A 312 -3.59 -21.67 25.87
N SER A 313 -4.11 -22.54 26.75
CA SER A 313 -4.31 -23.95 26.46
C SER A 313 -5.72 -24.43 26.75
N SER A 314 -6.12 -25.49 26.06
CA SER A 314 -7.40 -26.17 26.28
C SER A 314 -7.22 -27.67 26.19
N VAL A 315 -8.13 -28.42 26.81
CA VAL A 315 -8.21 -29.89 26.68
C VAL A 315 -9.36 -30.34 25.77
N ASP A 316 -10.25 -29.43 25.38
CA ASP A 316 -11.48 -29.71 24.63
C ASP A 316 -11.79 -28.69 23.50
N MET A 317 -10.92 -27.70 23.32
CA MET A 317 -11.06 -26.55 22.41
C MET A 317 -12.22 -25.59 22.73
N MET A 318 -12.91 -25.77 23.86
CA MET A 318 -14.05 -24.96 24.27
C MET A 318 -13.65 -24.06 25.43
N ASP A 319 -13.13 -24.67 26.50
CA ASP A 319 -12.67 -23.96 27.68
C ASP A 319 -11.17 -23.70 27.56
N TRP A 320 -10.80 -22.42 27.49
CA TRP A 320 -9.41 -21.98 27.36
C TRP A 320 -8.91 -21.45 28.71
N GLN A 321 -7.72 -21.88 29.09
CA GLN A 321 -7.01 -21.45 30.28
C GLN A 321 -5.73 -20.75 29.87
N GLU A 322 -5.55 -19.55 30.39
CA GLU A 322 -4.32 -18.79 30.29
C GLU A 322 -3.14 -19.58 30.85
N ILE A 323 -2.05 -19.62 30.10
CA ILE A 323 -0.74 -20.10 30.53
C ILE A 323 0.10 -18.89 30.98
N ASP A 324 0.13 -17.84 30.17
CA ASP A 324 0.85 -16.60 30.42
C ASP A 324 0.22 -15.46 29.59
N ASP A 325 0.32 -14.24 30.10
CA ASP A 325 -0.19 -13.01 29.48
C ASP A 325 0.93 -11.96 29.38
N GLY A 326 0.68 -10.88 28.64
CA GLY A 326 1.65 -9.78 28.48
C GLY A 326 2.96 -10.22 27.84
N ILE A 327 2.95 -11.27 27.00
CA ILE A 327 4.14 -11.76 26.31
C ILE A 327 4.55 -10.72 25.28
N LYS A 328 5.60 -9.95 25.58
CA LYS A 328 6.11 -8.94 24.66
C LYS A 328 6.70 -9.60 23.41
N SER A 329 6.31 -9.09 22.25
CA SER A 329 6.87 -9.47 20.96
C SER A 329 8.41 -9.40 20.93
N GLN A 330 9.03 -10.42 20.33
CA GLN A 330 10.47 -10.49 20.07
C GLN A 330 10.84 -9.91 18.69
N GLY A 331 9.87 -9.44 17.91
CA GLY A 331 10.05 -8.92 16.55
C GLY A 331 8.99 -9.48 15.60
N GLU A 332 9.41 -9.92 14.42
CA GLU A 332 8.53 -10.56 13.41
C GLU A 332 8.08 -11.98 13.81
N GLU A 333 8.80 -12.61 14.73
CA GLU A 333 8.47 -13.91 15.31
C GLU A 333 8.68 -13.86 16.81
N THR A 334 7.85 -14.57 17.56
CA THR A 334 8.01 -14.71 19.01
C THR A 334 8.00 -16.20 19.36
N THR A 335 9.02 -16.64 20.09
CA THR A 335 9.09 -18.00 20.65
C THR A 335 8.80 -17.97 22.13
N TYR A 336 7.89 -18.83 22.57
CA TYR A 336 7.59 -19.09 23.98
C TYR A 336 7.95 -20.53 24.36
N ASP A 337 8.64 -20.66 25.48
CA ASP A 337 9.16 -21.92 26.00
C ASP A 337 8.45 -22.29 27.30
N LEU A 338 7.95 -23.53 27.41
CA LEU A 338 7.41 -24.04 28.66
C LEU A 338 7.79 -25.50 28.91
N ILE A 339 7.63 -25.92 30.17
CA ILE A 339 7.77 -27.32 30.57
C ILE A 339 6.37 -27.91 30.68
N ILE A 340 6.06 -28.94 29.87
CA ILE A 340 4.71 -29.54 29.89
C ILE A 340 4.54 -30.44 31.11
N GLU A 341 3.69 -30.02 32.03
CA GLU A 341 3.18 -30.88 33.10
C GLU A 341 2.03 -31.77 32.61
N ASN A 342 2.00 -33.03 33.07
CA ASN A 342 1.02 -34.06 32.72
C ASN A 342 0.99 -34.50 31.24
N LYS A 343 2.07 -35.17 30.82
CA LYS A 343 2.33 -35.71 29.47
C LYS A 343 1.31 -36.71 28.90
N ASN A 344 0.32 -37.13 29.70
CA ASN A 344 -0.67 -38.15 29.31
C ASN A 344 -1.98 -37.56 28.77
N LYS A 345 -2.07 -36.24 28.60
CA LYS A 345 -3.25 -35.58 28.03
C LYS A 345 -2.87 -34.83 26.76
N SER A 346 -3.67 -35.01 25.71
CA SER A 346 -3.65 -34.10 24.56
C SER A 346 -4.07 -32.71 25.04
N ARG A 347 -3.35 -31.69 24.58
CA ARG A 347 -3.68 -30.28 24.79
C ARG A 347 -3.73 -29.56 23.46
N PHE A 348 -4.57 -28.55 23.41
CA PHE A 348 -4.66 -27.57 22.34
C PHE A 348 -4.04 -26.27 22.85
N TYR A 349 -3.48 -25.50 21.94
CA TYR A 349 -2.75 -24.27 22.21
C TYR A 349 -3.24 -23.21 21.24
N ARG A 350 -3.39 -21.97 21.71
CA ARG A 350 -3.64 -20.81 20.84
C ARG A 350 -2.92 -19.59 21.39
N ILE A 351 -2.56 -18.70 20.48
CA ILE A 351 -2.03 -17.38 20.79
C ILE A 351 -3.12 -16.37 20.50
N VAL A 352 -3.28 -15.39 21.38
CA VAL A 352 -4.22 -14.27 21.23
C VAL A 352 -3.38 -12.99 21.27
N GLU A 353 -3.61 -12.07 20.33
CA GLU A 353 -3.02 -10.73 20.40
C GLU A 353 -3.85 -9.86 21.35
N GLU A 354 -3.17 -9.11 22.24
CA GLU A 354 -3.78 -8.28 23.29
C GLU A 354 -4.22 -6.89 22.83
#